data_AF-A0A2Z4YV46-F1
#
_entry.id   AF-A0A2Z4YV46-F1
#
_cell.length_a   1.000
_cell.length_b   1.000
_cell.length_c   1.000
_cell.angle_alpha   90.00
_cell.angle_beta   90.00
_cell.angle_gamma   90.00
#
_symmetry.space_group_name_H-M   'P 1'
#
loop_
_entity.id
_entity.type
_entity.pdbx_description
1 polymer ?
#
loop_
_entity_poly.entity_id
_entity_poly.type
_entity_poly.pdbx_seq_one_letter_code
_entity_poly.pdbx_strand_id
1 'polypeptide(L)'
;MENKKVLNKSLGLFKLNLSSQSKVNTFGNLIRQNLLKKVLSLKKNSFLYMSRLQVTDIALFISKNIFKVPSTYHVVNEFFELEEITGSLLDVYTNIRSVQFKLLQKNFNNEIFGILNCNSRQVFFAKDIVFNQKIEILNDNQLLLELLSSKLKLKIILKLQFWFCFFPRVLKLFYNFFYYIFI
;
A
#
# COMPACT_ATOMS: atom_id res chain seq x y z
N MET A 1 -6.49 31.12 13.39
CA MET A 1 -7.12 29.78 13.36
C MET A 1 -6.37 28.93 12.36
N GLU A 2 -5.80 27.80 12.78
CA GLU A 2 -5.18 26.86 11.84
C GLU A 2 -6.27 26.15 11.04
N ASN A 3 -6.33 26.41 9.73
CA ASN A 3 -7.33 25.82 8.85
C ASN A 3 -6.99 24.36 8.46
N LYS A 4 -5.83 23.85 8.87
CA LYS A 4 -5.37 22.50 8.56
C LYS A 4 -4.73 21.88 9.78
N LYS A 5 -5.19 20.69 10.16
CA LYS A 5 -4.58 19.86 11.21
C LYS A 5 -4.30 18.48 10.63
N VAL A 6 -3.04 18.10 10.55
CA VAL A 6 -2.64 16.73 10.17
C VAL A 6 -2.69 15.88 11.43
N LEU A 7 -3.55 14.86 11.46
CA LEU A 7 -3.67 13.98 12.62
C LEU A 7 -2.64 12.85 12.56
N ASN A 8 -2.36 12.31 11.37
CA ASN A 8 -1.27 11.37 11.10
C ASN A 8 -0.92 11.35 9.60
N LYS A 9 -0.03 10.45 9.17
CA LYS A 9 0.41 10.32 7.76
C LYS A 9 -0.74 10.08 6.77
N SER A 10 -1.87 9.50 7.21
CA SER A 10 -2.98 9.09 6.35
C SER A 10 -4.27 9.91 6.55
N LEU A 11 -4.32 10.80 7.55
CA LEU A 11 -5.52 11.54 7.92
C LEU A 11 -5.21 13.01 8.19
N GLY A 12 -5.93 13.88 7.46
CA GLY A 12 -5.90 15.32 7.64
C GLY A 12 -7.30 15.88 7.85
N LEU A 13 -7.39 16.86 8.75
CA LEU A 13 -8.57 17.69 8.94
C LEU A 13 -8.34 19.04 8.27
N PHE A 14 -9.35 19.50 7.54
CA PHE A 14 -9.34 20.82 6.91
C PHE A 14 -10.60 21.56 7.33
N LYS A 15 -10.41 22.71 8.00
CA LYS A 15 -11.50 23.57 8.44
C LYS A 15 -11.69 24.66 7.39
N LEU A 16 -12.92 24.73 6.87
CA LEU A 16 -13.37 25.76 5.96
C LEU A 16 -14.45 26.57 6.65
N ASN A 17 -14.21 27.87 6.81
CA ASN A 17 -15.22 28.81 7.28
C ASN A 17 -15.96 29.35 6.06
N LEU A 18 -17.20 28.93 5.87
CA LEU A 18 -18.08 29.41 4.81
C LEU A 18 -19.19 30.25 5.45
N SER A 19 -19.46 31.42 4.88
CA SER A 19 -20.34 32.45 5.47
C SER A 19 -21.84 32.14 5.37
N SER A 20 -22.26 31.14 4.59
CA SER A 20 -23.68 30.78 4.47
C SER A 20 -23.93 29.28 4.54
N GLN A 21 -24.91 28.89 5.36
CA GLN A 21 -25.22 27.50 5.70
C GLN A 21 -25.61 26.66 4.47
N SER A 22 -26.39 27.24 3.55
CA SER A 22 -26.76 26.60 2.28
C SER A 22 -25.57 26.33 1.35
N LYS A 23 -24.54 27.19 1.36
CA LYS A 23 -23.34 27.02 0.54
C LYS A 23 -22.42 25.93 1.11
N VAL A 24 -22.42 25.71 2.42
CA VAL A 24 -21.57 24.69 3.06
C VAL A 24 -21.95 23.28 2.65
N ASN A 25 -23.25 22.96 2.65
CA ASN A 25 -23.73 21.64 2.25
C ASN A 25 -23.44 21.34 0.78
N THR A 26 -23.72 22.30 -0.09
CA THR A 26 -23.47 22.16 -1.53
C THR A 26 -21.97 22.03 -1.81
N PHE A 27 -21.14 22.86 -1.17
CA PHE A 27 -19.69 22.83 -1.33
C PHE A 27 -19.05 21.56 -0.76
N GLY A 28 -19.47 21.13 0.44
CA GLY A 28 -19.04 19.88 1.05
C GLY A 28 -19.41 18.67 0.19
N ASN A 29 -20.63 18.64 -0.33
CA ASN A 29 -21.06 17.60 -1.27
C ASN A 29 -20.31 17.66 -2.60
N LEU A 30 -20.01 18.84 -3.14
CA LEU A 30 -19.19 19.00 -4.35
C LEU A 30 -17.76 18.52 -4.12
N ILE A 31 -17.14 18.84 -2.98
CA ILE A 31 -15.80 18.33 -2.63
C ILE A 31 -15.86 16.81 -2.48
N ARG A 32 -16.81 16.27 -1.73
CA ARG A 32 -16.99 14.82 -1.54
C ARG A 32 -17.19 14.13 -2.89
N GLN A 33 -18.12 14.62 -3.69
CA GLN A 33 -18.37 14.09 -5.03
C GLN A 33 -17.17 14.25 -5.93
N ASN A 34 -16.41 15.35 -5.90
CA ASN A 34 -15.23 15.52 -6.75
C ASN A 34 -14.07 14.64 -6.29
N LEU A 35 -13.82 14.51 -4.99
CA LEU A 35 -12.77 13.60 -4.47
C LEU A 35 -13.12 12.13 -4.71
N LEU A 36 -14.41 11.78 -4.77
CA LEU A 36 -14.87 10.42 -5.10
C LEU A 36 -15.01 10.20 -6.63
N LYS A 37 -15.57 11.16 -7.39
CA LYS A 37 -15.83 11.09 -8.84
C LYS A 37 -14.62 11.44 -9.72
N LYS A 38 -13.74 12.39 -9.34
CA LYS A 38 -12.46 12.60 -10.08
C LYS A 38 -11.55 11.38 -9.99
N VAL A 39 -11.85 10.40 -9.14
CA VAL A 39 -11.16 9.10 -9.22
C VAL A 39 -11.81 8.15 -10.22
N LEU A 40 -13.09 8.31 -10.51
CA LEU A 40 -13.83 7.46 -11.45
C LEU A 40 -13.87 8.01 -12.89
N SER A 41 -13.74 9.32 -13.13
CA SER A 41 -13.99 9.96 -14.44
C SER A 41 -12.75 10.39 -15.22
N LEU A 42 -11.53 9.97 -14.86
CA LEU A 42 -10.31 10.27 -15.63
C LEU A 42 -10.10 9.23 -16.72
N LYS A 43 -11.02 9.18 -17.68
CA LYS A 43 -11.01 8.15 -18.73
C LYS A 43 -10.15 8.49 -19.96
N LYS A 44 -9.66 9.72 -20.16
CA LYS A 44 -8.88 10.03 -21.40
C LYS A 44 -7.67 10.96 -21.30
N ASN A 45 -7.63 12.05 -20.51
CA ASN A 45 -6.60 13.10 -20.72
C ASN A 45 -5.75 13.51 -19.50
N SER A 46 -5.74 12.74 -18.41
CA SER A 46 -4.95 13.09 -17.22
C SER A 46 -4.15 11.89 -16.75
N PHE A 47 -3.13 11.57 -17.55
CA PHE A 47 -2.10 10.55 -17.30
C PHE A 47 -1.39 10.74 -15.95
N LEU A 48 -1.44 11.94 -15.37
CA LEU A 48 -0.59 12.33 -14.24
C LEU A 48 -1.19 12.15 -12.83
N TYR A 49 -2.51 12.02 -12.69
CA TYR A 49 -3.14 12.34 -11.40
C TYR A 49 -3.63 11.15 -10.55
N MET A 50 -3.62 9.92 -11.07
CA MET A 50 -4.13 8.74 -10.36
C MET A 50 -3.32 7.45 -10.64
N SER A 51 -2.09 7.54 -11.18
CA SER A 51 -1.22 6.38 -11.32
C SER A 51 -0.75 5.90 -9.94
N ARG A 52 -1.24 4.73 -9.49
CA ARG A 52 -0.81 4.13 -8.23
C ARG A 52 0.21 3.05 -8.49
N LEU A 53 1.27 3.06 -7.72
CA LEU A 53 2.21 1.96 -7.73
C LEU A 53 1.59 0.78 -6.96
N GLN A 54 1.35 -0.32 -7.66
CA GLN A 54 0.74 -1.54 -7.11
C GLN A 54 1.59 -2.75 -7.41
N VAL A 55 1.48 -3.76 -6.54
CA VAL A 55 2.04 -5.09 -6.79
C VAL A 55 1.21 -5.77 -7.87
N THR A 56 1.86 -6.14 -8.97
CA THR A 56 1.26 -6.83 -10.10
C THR A 56 1.56 -8.31 -10.01
N ASP A 57 2.84 -8.63 -9.97
CA ASP A 57 3.33 -10.01 -9.89
C ASP A 57 4.08 -10.25 -8.57
N ILE A 58 3.94 -11.47 -8.06
CA ILE A 58 4.66 -11.99 -6.90
C ILE A 58 5.13 -13.40 -7.25
N ALA A 59 6.43 -13.63 -7.11
CA ALA A 59 7.05 -14.94 -7.25
C ALA A 59 7.65 -15.36 -5.90
N LEU A 60 7.25 -16.53 -5.42
CA LEU A 60 7.77 -17.13 -4.19
C LEU A 60 8.76 -18.24 -4.52
N PHE A 61 9.87 -18.23 -3.78
CA PHE A 61 10.94 -19.19 -3.90
C PHE A 61 11.27 -19.76 -2.54
N ILE A 62 11.35 -21.08 -2.44
CA ILE A 62 11.61 -21.77 -1.19
C ILE A 62 12.84 -22.63 -1.30
N SER A 63 13.66 -22.61 -0.25
CA SER A 63 14.72 -23.58 -0.07
C SER A 63 14.70 -24.12 1.35
N LYS A 64 14.84 -25.44 1.49
CA LYS A 64 15.05 -26.09 2.78
C LYS A 64 16.55 -26.30 2.94
N ASN A 65 17.11 -25.82 4.05
CA ASN A 65 18.49 -26.14 4.42
C ASN A 65 18.57 -27.63 4.81
N ILE A 66 18.75 -28.50 3.82
CA ILE A 66 19.18 -29.88 4.03
C ILE A 66 20.72 -29.84 3.95
N PHE A 67 21.38 -30.29 5.02
CA PHE A 67 22.81 -30.13 5.24
C PHE A 67 23.67 -30.48 4.00
N LYS A 68 24.65 -29.60 3.70
CA LYS A 68 25.80 -29.74 2.76
C LYS A 68 25.63 -29.39 1.27
N VAL A 69 24.45 -29.02 0.78
CA VAL A 69 24.27 -28.58 -0.63
C VAL A 69 23.97 -27.06 -0.66
N PRO A 70 24.48 -26.29 -1.64
CA PRO A 70 24.01 -24.92 -1.83
C PRO A 70 22.49 -24.93 -1.96
N SER A 71 21.83 -24.10 -1.15
CA SER A 71 20.37 -24.05 -1.05
C SER A 71 19.75 -23.71 -2.40
N THR A 72 19.22 -24.73 -3.11
CA THR A 72 18.48 -24.55 -4.35
C THR A 72 17.09 -24.02 -4.03
N TYR A 73 16.69 -22.96 -4.72
CA TYR A 73 15.38 -22.36 -4.57
C TYR A 73 14.40 -22.97 -5.57
N HIS A 74 13.26 -23.43 -5.09
CA HIS A 74 12.16 -23.95 -5.89
C HIS A 74 11.04 -22.91 -5.94
N VAL A 75 10.47 -22.68 -7.12
CA VAL A 75 9.29 -21.82 -7.27
C VAL A 75 8.09 -22.54 -6.66
N VAL A 76 7.32 -21.81 -5.86
CA VAL A 76 6.04 -22.29 -5.31
C VAL A 76 4.93 -21.33 -5.68
N ASN A 77 3.71 -21.85 -5.78
CA ASN A 77 2.51 -21.06 -6.01
C ASN A 77 1.88 -20.62 -4.68
N GLU A 78 0.92 -19.71 -4.76
CA GLU A 78 0.18 -19.15 -3.62
C GLU A 78 -0.68 -20.17 -2.86
N PHE A 79 -0.96 -21.33 -3.47
CA PHE A 79 -1.77 -22.40 -2.88
C PHE A 79 -0.91 -23.51 -2.25
N PHE A 80 0.41 -23.38 -2.28
CA PHE A 80 1.31 -24.37 -1.70
C PHE A 80 1.25 -24.30 -0.17
N GLU A 81 1.02 -25.44 0.47
CA GLU A 81 0.91 -25.54 1.92
C GLU A 81 2.31 -25.62 2.57
N LEU A 82 2.56 -24.75 3.55
CA LEU A 82 3.81 -24.70 4.32
C LEU A 82 3.48 -24.63 5.80
N GLU A 83 3.81 -25.69 6.52
CA GLU A 83 3.68 -25.75 7.97
C GLU A 83 4.66 -24.81 8.67
N GLU A 84 5.75 -24.42 8.01
CA GLU A 84 6.81 -23.60 8.60
C GLU A 84 6.51 -22.08 8.58
N ILE A 85 5.31 -21.65 8.20
CA ILE A 85 4.87 -20.24 8.15
C ILE A 85 3.57 -20.08 8.95
N THR A 86 3.39 -18.96 9.63
CA THR A 86 2.11 -18.62 10.25
C THR A 86 1.07 -18.24 9.19
N GLY A 87 0.00 -19.02 9.05
CA GLY A 87 -1.04 -18.78 8.05
C GLY A 87 -0.69 -19.34 6.68
N SER A 88 -1.49 -19.01 5.67
CA SER A 88 -1.31 -19.53 4.31
C SER A 88 -0.41 -18.64 3.45
N LEU A 89 0.18 -19.19 2.39
CA LEU A 89 0.87 -18.37 1.39
C LEU A 89 -0.08 -17.37 0.73
N LEU A 90 -1.35 -17.71 0.56
CA LEU A 90 -2.37 -16.79 0.06
C LEU A 90 -2.52 -15.55 0.95
N ASP A 91 -2.43 -15.71 2.27
CA ASP A 91 -2.43 -14.59 3.22
C ASP A 91 -1.18 -13.73 3.02
N VAL A 92 -0.02 -14.34 2.83
CA VAL A 92 1.23 -13.63 2.50
C VAL A 92 1.07 -12.82 1.20
N TYR A 93 0.49 -13.40 0.15
CA TYR A 93 0.19 -12.70 -1.11
C TYR A 93 -0.73 -11.49 -0.87
N THR A 94 -1.78 -11.67 -0.08
CA THR A 94 -2.77 -10.63 0.24
C THR A 94 -2.14 -9.51 1.05
N ASN A 95 -1.32 -9.85 2.04
CA ASN A 95 -0.57 -8.91 2.85
C ASN A 95 0.41 -8.11 1.99
N ILE A 96 1.18 -8.75 1.10
CA ILE A 96 2.10 -8.06 0.19
C ILE A 96 1.35 -7.12 -0.76
N ARG A 97 0.24 -7.57 -1.35
CA ARG A 97 -0.57 -6.74 -2.27
C ARG A 97 -1.20 -5.52 -1.61
N SER A 98 -1.43 -5.55 -0.30
CA SER A 98 -1.99 -4.42 0.44
C SER A 98 -0.95 -3.36 0.86
N VAL A 99 0.34 -3.64 0.68
CA VAL A 99 1.42 -2.68 0.96
C VAL A 99 1.27 -1.44 0.08
N GLN A 100 1.52 -0.28 0.69
CA GLN A 100 1.32 1.02 0.07
C GLN A 100 2.66 1.65 -0.30
N PHE A 101 2.83 1.96 -1.57
CA PHE A 101 4.07 2.51 -2.10
C PHE A 101 3.89 3.94 -2.60
N LYS A 102 4.96 4.72 -2.48
CA LYS A 102 5.11 6.03 -3.09
C LYS A 102 6.48 6.12 -3.74
N LEU A 103 6.49 6.38 -5.04
CA LEU A 103 7.73 6.58 -5.76
C LEU A 103 8.32 7.96 -5.43
N LEU A 104 9.63 8.02 -5.21
CA LEU A 104 10.34 9.28 -4.94
C LEU A 104 11.11 9.84 -6.15
N GLN A 105 11.32 9.04 -7.20
CA GLN A 105 12.02 9.46 -8.42
C GLN A 105 11.09 10.07 -9.47
N LYS A 106 11.60 11.04 -10.24
CA LYS A 106 10.84 11.75 -11.29
C LYS A 106 10.85 11.04 -12.66
N ASN A 107 11.86 10.23 -12.96
CA ASN A 107 12.03 9.60 -14.27
C ASN A 107 11.63 8.13 -14.21
N PHE A 108 10.75 7.71 -15.12
CA PHE A 108 10.04 6.44 -15.04
C PHE A 108 10.18 5.60 -16.33
N ASN A 109 11.33 4.97 -16.52
CA ASN A 109 11.56 4.11 -17.69
C ASN A 109 11.84 2.65 -17.35
N ASN A 110 12.05 2.30 -16.07
CA ASN A 110 12.46 0.95 -15.68
C ASN A 110 11.40 0.25 -14.83
N GLU A 111 11.25 -1.05 -15.05
CA GLU A 111 10.45 -1.93 -14.20
C GLU A 111 10.95 -1.88 -12.75
N ILE A 112 9.99 -1.86 -11.83
CA ILE A 112 10.27 -1.78 -10.40
C ILE A 112 10.15 -3.17 -9.81
N PHE A 113 11.22 -3.60 -9.14
CA PHE A 113 11.28 -4.88 -8.46
C PHE A 113 11.60 -4.69 -6.98
N GLY A 114 10.88 -5.43 -6.15
CA GLY A 114 11.14 -5.57 -4.73
C GLY A 114 11.56 -7.00 -4.41
N ILE A 115 12.47 -7.16 -3.45
CA ILE A 115 12.91 -8.46 -2.95
C ILE A 115 12.76 -8.47 -1.43
N LEU A 116 12.13 -9.52 -0.90
CA LEU A 116 12.10 -9.85 0.52
C LEU A 116 12.83 -11.18 0.71
N ASN A 117 13.93 -11.16 1.47
CA ASN A 117 14.70 -12.37 1.80
C ASN A 117 14.42 -12.78 3.24
N CYS A 118 13.77 -13.92 3.42
CA CYS A 118 13.37 -14.45 4.71
C CYS A 118 14.23 -15.66 5.11
N ASN A 119 15.44 -15.37 5.60
CA ASN A 119 16.46 -16.41 5.88
C ASN A 119 16.92 -16.49 7.35
N SER A 120 16.72 -15.43 8.14
CA SER A 120 17.36 -15.29 9.47
C SER A 120 16.47 -14.73 10.58
N ARG A 121 15.34 -14.13 10.22
CA ARG A 121 14.36 -13.56 11.15
C ARG A 121 13.10 -14.40 11.13
N GLN A 122 12.37 -14.40 12.23
CA GLN A 122 11.05 -15.02 12.29
C GLN A 122 10.00 -14.08 11.72
N VAL A 123 10.01 -12.79 12.07
CA VAL A 123 8.96 -11.84 11.68
C VAL A 123 9.45 -10.88 10.59
N PHE A 124 8.63 -10.66 9.55
CA PHE A 124 8.92 -9.76 8.44
C PHE A 124 7.83 -8.72 8.23
N PHE A 125 8.25 -7.48 8.10
CA PHE A 125 7.39 -6.33 7.90
C PHE A 125 7.58 -5.71 6.51
N ALA A 126 6.66 -4.85 6.10
CA ALA A 126 6.73 -4.17 4.81
C ALA A 126 8.05 -3.44 4.58
N LYS A 127 8.61 -2.81 5.62
CA LYS A 127 9.92 -2.14 5.59
C LYS A 127 11.10 -3.04 5.21
N ASP A 128 10.97 -4.36 5.36
CA ASP A 128 12.04 -5.30 5.07
C ASP A 128 12.17 -5.60 3.55
N ILE A 129 11.23 -5.10 2.72
CA ILE A 129 11.31 -5.21 1.26
C ILE A 129 12.36 -4.24 0.72
N VAL A 130 13.33 -4.77 -0.03
CA VAL A 130 14.38 -3.98 -0.69
C VAL A 130 13.99 -3.75 -2.15
N PHE A 131 14.02 -2.50 -2.60
CA PHE A 131 13.66 -2.11 -3.97
C PHE A 131 14.89 -1.74 -4.81
N ASN A 132 14.80 -1.99 -6.11
CA ASN A 132 15.79 -1.53 -7.09
C ASN A 132 15.72 -0.01 -7.39
N GLN A 133 14.69 0.67 -6.90
CA GLN A 133 14.45 2.11 -7.07
C GLN A 133 14.11 2.78 -5.73
N LYS A 134 14.19 4.11 -5.67
CA LYS A 134 13.84 4.87 -4.46
C LYS A 134 12.32 4.92 -4.27
N ILE A 135 11.82 4.03 -3.41
CA ILE A 135 10.41 3.90 -3.05
C ILE A 135 10.25 4.11 -1.55
N GLU A 136 9.26 4.90 -1.19
CA GLU A 136 8.79 5.06 0.17
C GLU A 136 7.63 4.10 0.42
N ILE A 137 7.74 3.26 1.44
CA ILE A 137 6.66 2.41 1.93
C ILE A 137 5.87 3.20 2.97
N LEU A 138 4.58 3.44 2.72
CA LEU A 138 3.75 4.32 3.57
C LEU A 138 3.30 3.63 4.87
N ASN A 139 3.16 2.30 4.84
CA ASN A 139 2.77 1.43 5.94
C ASN A 139 3.90 0.43 6.27
N ASP A 140 5.09 0.97 6.54
CA ASP A 140 6.33 0.28 6.87
C ASP A 140 6.21 -0.81 7.96
N ASN A 141 5.34 -0.60 8.96
CA ASN A 141 5.12 -1.52 10.08
C ASN A 141 4.05 -2.60 9.82
N GLN A 142 3.52 -2.72 8.61
CA GLN A 142 2.59 -3.79 8.29
C GLN A 142 3.30 -5.15 8.34
N LEU A 143 2.75 -6.10 9.09
CA LEU A 143 3.19 -7.49 9.10
C LEU A 143 2.93 -8.14 7.74
N LEU A 144 3.95 -8.79 7.17
CA LEU A 144 3.82 -9.54 5.92
C LEU A 144 3.66 -11.03 6.20
N LEU A 145 4.57 -11.59 6.99
CA LEU A 145 4.59 -13.01 7.36
C LEU A 145 5.47 -13.24 8.60
N GLU A 146 5.25 -14.38 9.23
CA GLU A 146 6.11 -14.91 10.27
C GLU A 146 6.50 -16.37 9.95
N LEU A 147 7.79 -16.67 10.07
CA LEU A 147 8.37 -18.00 9.90
C LEU A 147 8.43 -18.71 11.25
N LEU A 148 7.88 -19.92 11.30
CA LEU A 148 7.91 -20.81 12.45
C LEU A 148 9.23 -21.60 12.53
N SER A 149 9.94 -21.77 11.41
CA SER A 149 11.18 -22.56 11.34
C SER A 149 12.34 -21.77 10.72
N SER A 150 13.50 -21.81 11.38
CA SER A 150 14.76 -21.25 10.87
C SER A 150 15.39 -22.07 9.74
N LYS A 151 14.86 -23.27 9.46
CA LYS A 151 15.34 -24.15 8.37
C LYS A 151 14.77 -23.77 7.01
N LEU A 152 13.63 -23.06 7.00
CA LEU A 152 12.99 -22.57 5.79
C LEU A 152 13.64 -21.26 5.37
N LYS A 153 14.09 -21.18 4.12
CA LYS A 153 14.44 -19.92 3.47
C LYS A 153 13.37 -19.60 2.46
N LEU A 154 12.69 -18.47 2.64
CA LEU A 154 11.72 -17.95 1.68
C LEU A 154 12.31 -16.71 1.02
N LYS A 155 12.24 -16.64 -0.31
CA LYS A 155 12.59 -15.45 -1.07
C LYS A 155 11.38 -15.04 -1.88
N ILE A 156 10.96 -13.79 -1.71
CA ILE A 156 9.81 -13.23 -2.41
C ILE A 156 10.31 -12.14 -3.34
N ILE A 157 9.97 -12.25 -4.62
CA ILE A 157 10.23 -11.23 -5.63
C ILE A 157 8.89 -10.65 -6.04
N LEU A 158 8.75 -9.34 -6.01
CA LEU A 158 7.53 -8.65 -6.41
C LEU A 158 7.80 -7.60 -7.48
N LYS A 159 6.88 -7.48 -8.43
CA LYS A 159 6.90 -6.48 -9.50
C LYS A 159 5.90 -5.39 -9.19
N LEU A 160 6.36 -4.14 -9.19
CA LEU A 160 5.50 -2.98 -9.06
C LEU A 160 5.29 -2.31 -10.41
N GLN A 161 4.05 -1.98 -10.72
CA GLN A 161 3.69 -1.19 -11.90
C GLN A 161 2.70 -0.10 -11.54
N PHE A 162 2.67 0.95 -12.34
CA PHE A 162 1.61 1.94 -12.25
C PHE A 162 0.32 1.35 -12.79
N TRP A 163 -0.64 1.15 -11.90
CA TRP A 163 -2.00 0.78 -12.27
C TRP A 163 -2.90 2.00 -12.20
N PHE A 164 -3.74 2.16 -13.22
CA PHE A 164 -4.86 3.10 -13.20
C PHE A 164 -5.99 2.54 -12.33
N CYS A 165 -6.03 2.91 -11.06
CA CYS A 165 -7.13 2.51 -10.20
C CYS A 165 -8.40 3.30 -10.55
N PHE A 166 -9.48 2.59 -10.87
CA PHE A 166 -10.83 3.17 -10.96
C PHE A 166 -11.41 3.53 -9.57
N PHE A 167 -10.85 3.01 -8.47
CA PHE A 167 -11.37 3.20 -7.11
C PHE A 167 -10.50 4.13 -6.23
N PRO A 168 -11.08 5.20 -5.62
CA PRO A 168 -10.37 6.07 -4.68
C PRO A 168 -9.91 5.36 -3.41
N ARG A 169 -8.72 5.74 -2.91
CA ARG A 169 -8.20 5.39 -1.58
C ARG A 169 -8.81 6.27 -0.47
N VAL A 170 -9.72 7.18 -0.81
CA VAL A 170 -10.52 7.90 0.18
C VAL A 170 -11.53 6.91 0.73
N LEU A 171 -11.14 6.22 1.82
CA LEU A 171 -11.98 5.21 2.46
C LEU A 171 -13.28 5.82 2.98
N LYS A 172 -13.20 6.99 3.64
CA LYS A 172 -14.35 7.76 4.13
C LYS A 172 -14.00 9.26 4.20
N LEU A 173 -14.96 10.11 3.84
CA LEU A 173 -14.92 11.56 4.05
C LEU A 173 -16.05 11.91 5.02
N PHE A 174 -15.71 12.45 6.17
CA PHE A 174 -16.67 12.98 7.15
C PHE A 174 -16.53 14.50 7.20
N TYR A 175 -17.65 15.20 7.31
CA TYR A 175 -17.67 16.63 7.59
C TYR A 175 -18.67 16.88 8.72
N ASN A 176 -18.22 17.56 9.78
CA ASN A 176 -19.02 17.93 10.93
C ASN A 176 -19.13 19.46 11.02
N PHE A 177 -20.30 19.95 11.45
CA PHE A 177 -20.58 21.37 11.62
C PHE A 177 -20.45 21.73 13.10
N PHE A 178 -19.68 22.77 13.41
CA PHE A 178 -19.70 23.41 14.73
C PHE A 178 -20.32 24.79 14.58
N TYR A 179 -21.48 25.00 15.22
CA TYR A 179 -22.06 26.32 15.42
C TYR A 179 -21.54 26.84 16.76
N TYR A 180 -20.75 27.92 16.73
CA TYR A 180 -20.60 28.76 17.90
C TYR A 180 -21.76 29.75 17.88
N ILE A 181 -22.79 29.48 18.70
CA ILE A 181 -23.79 30.49 19.03
C ILE A 181 -23.12 31.38 20.08
N PHE A 182 -22.68 32.57 19.67
CA PHE A 182 -22.45 33.64 20.63
C PHE A 182 -23.84 34.21 20.95
N ILE A 183 -24.26 34.06 22.21
CA ILE A 183 -25.46 34.72 22.77
C ILE A 183 -25.10 36.19 23.00
#